data_AF-A0A5B7FUQ5-F1
#
_entry.id   AF-A0A5B7FUQ5-F1
#
_cell.length_a   1.000
_cell.length_b   1.000
_cell.length_c   1.000
_cell.angle_alpha   90.00
_cell.angle_beta   90.00
_cell.angle_gamma   90.00
#
_symmetry.space_group_name_H-M   'P 1'
#
loop_
_entity.id
_entity.type
_entity.pdbx_description
1 polymer ?
#
loop_
_entity_poly.entity_id
_entity_poly.type
_entity_poly.pdbx_seq_one_letter_code
_entity_poly.pdbx_strand_id
1 'polypeptide(L)'
;MFHHGQDVTRTCVCDGVSKLWLQEQVYHFQLVPNDNIILLAVNVQLQGGSKEAQVSIRKEDPSSSVIASAESRSGHLPFSHPVYMREDVTYIVTIHVPDPQTSLYGNKFSKEVYEVGGFRFILAPGVFVSSLEFF
;
A
#
# COMPACT_ATOMS: atom_id res chain seq x y z
N MET A 1 33.21 -8.93 -14.41
CA MET A 1 32.12 -8.00 -14.73
C MET A 1 30.94 -8.43 -13.88
N PHE A 2 30.83 -7.88 -12.67
CA PHE A 2 29.77 -8.20 -11.71
C PHE A 2 29.05 -6.89 -11.43
N HIS A 3 27.87 -6.70 -12.00
CA HIS A 3 26.96 -5.67 -11.54
C HIS A 3 26.29 -6.21 -10.28
N HIS A 4 26.79 -5.81 -9.11
CA HIS A 4 26.02 -5.87 -7.88
C HIS A 4 24.74 -5.07 -8.12
N GLY A 5 23.62 -5.79 -8.30
CA GLY A 5 22.29 -5.20 -8.33
C GLY A 5 22.12 -4.47 -7.01
N GLN A 6 22.09 -3.15 -7.09
CA GLN A 6 21.73 -2.33 -5.93
C GLN A 6 20.31 -2.71 -5.54
N ASP A 7 20.14 -3.10 -4.29
CA ASP A 7 18.88 -3.22 -3.58
C ASP A 7 18.21 -1.83 -3.55
N VAL A 8 17.61 -1.43 -4.67
CA VAL A 8 16.98 -0.12 -4.84
C VAL A 8 15.54 -0.25 -4.36
N THR A 9 15.26 0.30 -3.19
CA THR A 9 13.88 0.57 -2.74
C THR A 9 13.17 1.42 -3.79
N ARG A 10 12.16 0.87 -4.47
CA ARG A 10 11.38 1.58 -5.49
C ARG A 10 10.10 2.13 -4.88
N THR A 11 9.68 3.30 -5.33
CA THR A 11 8.46 3.99 -4.88
C THR A 11 7.53 4.12 -6.08
N CYS A 12 6.34 3.51 -6.00
CA CYS A 12 5.30 3.69 -7.01
C CYS A 12 4.53 4.99 -6.72
N VAL A 13 4.70 6.01 -7.57
CA VAL A 13 3.90 7.25 -7.51
C VAL A 13 2.79 7.16 -8.55
N CYS A 14 1.56 7.41 -8.12
CA CYS A 14 0.39 7.31 -8.98
C CYS A 14 0.23 8.60 -9.77
N ASP A 15 0.69 8.61 -11.02
CA ASP A 15 0.54 9.75 -11.93
C ASP A 15 -0.76 9.65 -12.76
N GLY A 16 -1.36 10.80 -13.09
CA GLY A 16 -2.56 10.88 -13.96
C GLY A 16 -3.94 10.74 -13.29
N VAL A 17 -4.00 10.51 -11.97
CA VAL A 17 -5.27 10.38 -11.22
C VAL A 17 -5.63 11.70 -10.53
N SER A 18 -6.90 12.12 -10.55
CA SER A 18 -7.36 13.29 -9.77
C SER A 18 -7.26 13.00 -8.26
N LYS A 19 -6.35 13.65 -7.55
CA LYS A 19 -6.09 13.39 -6.12
C LYS A 19 -6.87 14.36 -5.24
N LEU A 20 -7.43 13.85 -4.15
CA LEU A 20 -8.26 14.55 -3.18
C LEU A 20 -7.82 14.18 -1.75
N TRP A 21 -8.18 15.00 -0.78
CA TRP A 21 -8.07 14.65 0.63
C TRP A 21 -9.32 13.90 1.06
N LEU A 22 -9.16 12.61 1.37
CA LEU A 22 -10.25 11.71 1.74
C LEU A 22 -10.44 11.73 3.25
N GLN A 23 -11.69 11.75 3.70
CA GLN A 23 -12.07 11.90 5.11
C GLN A 23 -12.73 10.64 5.71
N GLU A 24 -12.69 9.51 5.01
CA GLU A 24 -13.13 8.25 5.62
C GLU A 24 -12.08 7.76 6.61
N GLN A 25 -12.49 6.89 7.54
CA GLN A 25 -11.57 6.33 8.52
C GLN A 25 -10.99 5.00 8.06
N VAL A 26 -11.66 4.27 7.17
CA VAL A 26 -11.23 2.94 6.73
C VAL A 26 -11.24 2.87 5.22
N TYR A 27 -10.14 2.36 4.68
CA TYR A 27 -9.92 2.24 3.26
C TYR A 27 -9.41 0.84 2.92
N HIS A 28 -9.92 0.26 1.85
CA HIS A 28 -9.52 -1.06 1.38
C HIS A 28 -9.06 -0.99 -0.07
N PHE A 29 -8.00 -1.70 -0.44
CA PHE A 29 -7.66 -1.93 -1.84
C PHE A 29 -7.08 -3.32 -2.02
N GLN A 30 -7.20 -3.84 -3.24
CA GLN A 30 -6.57 -5.10 -3.63
C GLN A 30 -5.15 -4.84 -4.11
N LEU A 31 -4.25 -5.77 -3.80
CA LEU A 31 -2.90 -5.83 -4.32
C LEU A 31 -2.69 -7.23 -4.90
N VAL A 32 -2.42 -7.31 -6.20
CA VAL A 32 -2.09 -8.57 -6.90
C VAL A 32 -0.72 -8.38 -7.53
N PRO A 33 0.33 -9.07 -7.04
CA PRO A 33 1.64 -9.01 -7.66
C PRO A 33 1.73 -10.02 -8.82
N ASN A 34 2.43 -9.64 -9.89
CA ASN A 34 2.72 -10.51 -11.04
C ASN A 34 4.07 -11.25 -10.93
N ASP A 35 4.72 -11.18 -9.77
CA ASP A 35 5.91 -11.95 -9.41
C ASP A 35 5.94 -12.07 -7.87
N ASN A 36 6.82 -12.91 -7.33
CA ASN A 36 7.04 -13.00 -5.89
C ASN A 36 7.80 -11.75 -5.40
N ILE A 37 7.23 -11.06 -4.42
CA ILE A 37 7.79 -9.81 -3.90
C ILE A 37 7.92 -9.85 -2.38
N ILE A 38 8.82 -9.01 -1.85
CA ILE A 38 8.98 -8.77 -0.42
C ILE A 38 8.57 -7.33 -0.13
N LEU A 39 7.41 -7.15 0.51
CA LEU A 39 6.90 -5.84 0.91
C LEU A 39 7.43 -5.46 2.29
N LEU A 40 7.98 -4.25 2.42
CA LEU A 40 8.62 -3.76 3.65
C LEU A 40 7.84 -2.66 4.34
N ALA A 41 7.22 -1.78 3.57
CA ALA A 41 6.48 -0.64 4.10
C ALA A 41 5.37 -0.18 3.15
N VAL A 42 4.36 0.45 3.73
CA VAL A 42 3.30 1.17 3.02
C VAL A 42 3.43 2.66 3.34
N ASN A 43 3.56 3.52 2.32
CA ASN A 43 3.68 4.96 2.52
C ASN A 43 2.41 5.69 2.12
N VAL A 44 1.80 6.39 3.06
CA VAL A 44 0.62 7.23 2.84
C VAL A 44 0.94 8.69 3.13
N GLN A 45 0.17 9.61 2.51
CA GLN A 45 0.24 11.03 2.84
C GLN A 45 -0.97 11.43 3.67
N LEU A 46 -0.73 12.06 4.83
CA LEU A 46 -1.75 12.41 5.81
C LEU A 46 -1.71 13.92 6.10
N GLN A 47 -2.88 14.53 6.25
CA GLN A 47 -3.02 15.95 6.61
C GLN A 47 -4.12 16.15 7.66
N GLY A 48 -3.95 17.15 8.53
CA GLY A 48 -4.87 17.43 9.62
C GLY A 48 -4.72 16.44 10.78
N GLY A 49 -5.40 16.72 11.89
CA GLY A 49 -5.51 15.83 13.03
C GLY A 49 -4.18 15.30 13.60
N SER A 50 -4.22 14.07 14.10
CA SER A 50 -3.10 13.31 14.68
C SER A 50 -2.11 12.78 13.63
N LYS A 51 -2.53 12.68 12.37
CA LYS A 51 -1.78 12.04 11.27
C LYS A 51 -1.39 10.59 11.57
N GLU A 52 -2.14 9.92 12.42
CA GLU A 52 -1.95 8.51 12.71
C GLU A 52 -2.64 7.66 11.64
N ALA A 53 -1.98 6.59 11.21
CA ALA A 53 -2.55 5.58 10.34
C ALA A 53 -2.06 4.19 10.75
N GLN A 54 -2.89 3.21 10.45
CA GLN A 54 -2.63 1.80 10.65
C GLN A 54 -2.85 1.09 9.32
N VAL A 55 -2.04 0.09 9.00
CA VAL A 55 -2.22 -0.78 7.84
C VAL A 55 -2.29 -2.23 8.30
N SER A 56 -3.15 -3.00 7.64
CA SER A 56 -3.18 -4.45 7.76
C SER A 56 -3.30 -5.10 6.39
N ILE A 57 -2.67 -6.25 6.23
CA ILE A 57 -2.65 -7.03 4.99
C ILE A 57 -3.15 -8.43 5.30
N ARG A 58 -4.03 -8.96 4.44
CA ARG A 58 -4.46 -10.37 4.45
C ARG A 58 -4.57 -10.87 3.02
N LYS A 59 -4.62 -12.19 2.83
CA LYS A 59 -4.99 -12.76 1.53
C LYS A 59 -6.49 -12.58 1.29
N GLU A 60 -6.90 -12.45 0.04
CA GLU A 60 -8.30 -12.48 -0.36
C GLU A 60 -8.84 -13.93 -0.31
N ASP A 61 -8.96 -14.43 0.90
CA ASP A 61 -9.61 -15.70 1.21
C ASP A 61 -10.57 -15.44 2.39
N PRO A 62 -11.82 -15.94 2.35
CA PRO A 62 -12.77 -15.79 3.46
C PRO A 62 -12.23 -16.24 4.82
N SER A 63 -11.26 -17.15 4.84
CA SER A 63 -10.64 -17.73 6.04
C SER A 63 -9.28 -17.12 6.40
N SER A 64 -8.73 -16.21 5.59
CA SER A 64 -7.38 -15.66 5.82
C SER A 64 -7.35 -14.73 7.03
N SER A 65 -6.45 -15.00 7.96
CA SER A 65 -6.03 -14.05 8.99
C SER A 65 -5.18 -12.92 8.39
N VAL A 66 -5.00 -11.86 9.17
CA VAL A 66 -4.00 -10.81 8.90
C VAL A 66 -2.61 -11.46 8.89
N ILE A 67 -1.84 -11.18 7.84
CA ILE A 67 -0.47 -11.67 7.67
C ILE A 67 0.58 -10.62 8.03
N ALA A 68 0.20 -9.34 8.03
CA ALA A 68 1.07 -8.23 8.41
C ALA A 68 0.25 -7.02 8.86
N SER A 69 0.81 -6.24 9.79
CA SER A 69 0.25 -4.96 10.23
C SER A 69 1.35 -4.00 10.65
N ALA A 70 1.10 -2.71 10.47
CA ALA A 70 1.99 -1.63 10.90
C ALA A 70 1.18 -0.38 11.27
N GLU A 71 1.74 0.50 12.08
CA GLU A 71 1.13 1.77 12.45
C GLU A 71 2.19 2.87 12.56
N SER A 72 1.79 4.12 12.28
CA SER A 72 2.70 5.25 12.26
C SER A 72 1.97 6.59 12.27
N ARG A 73 2.69 7.63 12.72
CA ARG A 73 2.27 9.04 12.67
C ARG A 73 2.95 9.86 11.57
N SER A 74 3.84 9.25 10.81
CA SER A 74 4.58 9.92 9.72
C SER A 74 4.00 9.63 8.34
N GLY A 75 3.03 8.72 8.24
CA GLY A 75 2.56 8.16 6.98
C GLY A 75 3.46 7.07 6.40
N HIS A 76 4.68 6.89 6.90
CA HIS A 76 5.51 5.72 6.60
C HIS A 76 5.15 4.58 7.55
N LEU A 77 4.61 3.46 7.04
CA LEU A 77 4.12 2.32 7.81
C LEU A 77 5.03 1.09 7.58
N PRO A 78 6.17 0.99 8.29
CA PRO A 78 7.09 -0.12 8.13
C PRO A 78 6.60 -1.38 8.85
N PHE A 79 6.70 -2.53 8.21
CA PHE A 79 6.41 -3.81 8.82
C PHE A 79 7.59 -4.27 9.69
N SER A 80 7.29 -4.81 10.87
CA SER A 80 8.32 -5.37 11.77
C SER A 80 9.04 -6.58 11.18
N HIS A 81 8.39 -7.26 10.24
CA HIS A 81 8.93 -8.38 9.48
C HIS A 81 8.60 -8.20 7.99
N PRO A 82 9.52 -8.57 7.08
CA PRO A 82 9.24 -8.55 5.65
C PRO A 82 8.01 -9.40 5.29
N VAL A 83 7.15 -8.89 4.41
CA VAL A 83 5.92 -9.55 4.00
C VAL A 83 6.12 -10.21 2.65
N TYR A 84 6.23 -11.54 2.64
CA TYR A 84 6.39 -12.32 1.42
C TYR A 84 5.05 -12.46 0.70
N MET A 85 4.96 -11.88 -0.49
CA MET A 85 3.77 -11.93 -1.34
C MET A 85 4.05 -12.81 -2.55
N ARG A 86 3.13 -13.73 -2.85
CA ARG A 86 3.26 -14.66 -3.96
C ARG A 86 2.62 -14.09 -5.22
N GLU A 87 3.23 -14.40 -6.35
CA GLU A 87 2.68 -14.17 -7.68
C GLU A 87 1.23 -14.66 -7.78
N ASP A 88 0.38 -13.90 -8.46
CA ASP A 88 -1.03 -14.20 -8.76
C ASP A 88 -1.95 -14.44 -7.55
N VAL A 89 -1.49 -14.11 -6.34
CA VAL A 89 -2.33 -14.12 -5.13
C VAL A 89 -2.89 -12.72 -4.89
N THR A 90 -4.21 -12.59 -4.74
CA THR A 90 -4.82 -11.33 -4.33
C THR A 90 -4.69 -11.13 -2.83
N TYR A 91 -4.25 -9.93 -2.45
CA TYR A 91 -4.16 -9.48 -1.07
C TYR A 91 -5.09 -8.28 -0.85
N ILE A 92 -5.71 -8.22 0.32
CA ILE A 92 -6.48 -7.06 0.77
C ILE A 92 -5.60 -6.25 1.70
N VAL A 93 -5.35 -5.01 1.32
CA VAL A 93 -4.69 -4.01 2.18
C VAL A 93 -5.76 -3.09 2.74
N THR A 94 -5.74 -2.92 4.06
CA THR A 94 -6.66 -2.05 4.79
C THR A 94 -5.88 -0.95 5.48
N ILE A 95 -6.20 0.31 5.21
CA ILE A 95 -5.67 1.47 5.91
C ILE A 95 -6.76 1.99 6.85
N HIS A 96 -6.45 2.12 8.12
CA HIS A 96 -7.31 2.73 9.13
C HIS A 96 -6.68 4.03 9.64
N VAL A 97 -7.43 5.12 9.56
CA VAL A 97 -7.10 6.45 10.08
C VAL A 97 -8.01 6.69 11.30
N PRO A 98 -7.50 6.47 12.53
CA PRO A 98 -8.35 6.48 13.73
C PRO A 98 -8.92 7.86 14.05
N ASP A 99 -8.21 8.93 13.71
CA ASP A 99 -8.66 10.31 13.95
C ASP A 99 -9.53 10.83 12.79
N PRO A 100 -10.82 11.14 13.02
CA PRO A 100 -11.72 11.69 11.99
C PRO A 100 -11.27 13.04 11.40
N GLN A 101 -10.40 13.79 12.09
CA GLN A 101 -9.86 15.05 11.59
C GLN A 101 -8.65 14.86 10.67
N THR A 102 -8.10 13.65 10.62
CA THR A 102 -6.99 13.30 9.72
C THR A 102 -7.57 12.88 8.37
N SER A 103 -7.09 13.51 7.30
CA SER A 103 -7.41 13.17 5.92
C SER A 103 -6.27 12.40 5.26
N LEU A 104 -6.64 11.43 4.41
CA LEU A 104 -5.71 10.63 3.63
C LEU A 104 -5.65 11.15 2.19
N TYR A 105 -4.46 11.42 1.67
CA TYR A 105 -4.30 11.82 0.28
C TYR A 105 -4.49 10.63 -0.65
N GLY A 106 -5.45 10.71 -1.56
CA GLY A 106 -5.71 9.64 -2.52
C GLY A 106 -6.83 9.98 -3.48
N ASN A 107 -7.44 8.96 -4.10
CA ASN A 107 -8.64 9.15 -4.90
C ASN A 107 -9.58 7.96 -4.70
N LYS A 108 -10.88 8.18 -4.86
CA LYS A 108 -11.88 7.12 -4.96
C LYS A 108 -12.15 6.82 -6.43
N PHE A 109 -11.88 5.57 -6.83
CA PHE A 109 -12.23 4.93 -8.11
C PHE A 109 -11.41 5.30 -9.36
N SER A 110 -10.71 4.28 -9.85
CA SER A 110 -10.59 3.75 -11.22
C SER A 110 -9.78 2.47 -11.02
N LYS A 111 -10.17 1.32 -11.57
CA LYS A 111 -9.31 0.13 -11.49
C LYS A 111 -8.04 0.46 -12.26
N GLU A 112 -6.94 0.65 -11.55
CA GLU A 112 -5.69 1.06 -12.17
C GLU A 112 -4.69 -0.09 -12.12
N VAL A 113 -3.99 -0.24 -13.24
CA VAL A 113 -2.91 -1.21 -13.40
C VAL A 113 -1.62 -0.43 -13.38
N TYR A 114 -0.81 -0.64 -12.36
CA TYR A 114 0.51 -0.03 -12.24
C TYR A 114 1.56 -1.01 -12.68
N GLU A 115 2.38 -0.64 -13.65
CA GLU A 115 3.57 -1.39 -14.04
C GLU A 115 4.82 -0.58 -13.70
N VAL A 116 5.55 -1.02 -12.67
CA VAL A 116 6.78 -0.36 -12.23
C VAL A 116 7.87 -1.41 -12.02
N GLY A 117 8.95 -1.32 -12.79
CA GLY A 117 10.15 -2.10 -12.53
C GLY A 117 10.04 -3.61 -12.79
N GLY A 118 9.17 -4.03 -13.72
CA GLY A 118 8.86 -5.43 -14.00
C GLY A 118 7.64 -5.96 -13.22
N PHE A 119 7.18 -5.19 -12.23
CA PHE A 119 6.04 -5.57 -11.40
C PHE A 119 4.77 -4.90 -11.89
N ARG A 120 3.70 -5.68 -12.04
CA ARG A 120 2.35 -5.26 -12.36
C ARG A 120 1.49 -5.43 -11.11
N PHE A 121 0.87 -4.34 -10.69
CA PHE A 121 -0.05 -4.28 -9.56
C PHE A 121 -1.43 -3.87 -10.06
N ILE A 122 -2.45 -4.60 -9.66
CA ILE A 122 -3.84 -4.23 -9.94
C ILE A 122 -4.42 -3.66 -8.65
N LEU A 123 -4.66 -2.35 -8.62
CA LEU A 123 -5.39 -1.70 -7.55
C LEU A 123 -6.87 -1.67 -7.90
N ALA A 124 -7.66 -2.47 -7.17
CA ALA A 124 -9.12 -2.43 -7.25
C ALA A 124 -9.69 -1.26 -6.42
N PRO A 125 -10.98 -0.91 -6.56
CA PRO A 125 -11.56 0.30 -5.97
C PRO A 125 -11.26 0.51 -4.49
N GLY A 126 -10.52 1.59 -4.18
CA GLY A 126 -10.26 2.08 -2.83
C GLY A 126 -8.80 2.55 -2.67
N VAL A 127 -8.50 3.17 -1.54
CA VAL A 127 -7.60 4.34 -1.51
C VAL A 127 -6.13 4.09 -1.81
N PHE A 128 -5.56 5.09 -2.49
CA PHE A 128 -4.17 5.19 -2.89
C PHE A 128 -3.17 5.28 -1.73
N VAL A 129 -2.10 4.53 -1.90
CA VAL A 129 -0.85 4.63 -1.16
C VAL A 129 0.11 5.49 -1.98
N SER A 130 0.74 6.49 -1.36
CA SER A 130 1.66 7.42 -2.02
C SER A 130 2.95 6.74 -2.51
N SER A 131 3.37 5.65 -1.86
CA SER A 131 4.34 4.69 -2.40
C SER A 131 4.34 3.35 -1.67
N LEU A 132 4.72 2.29 -2.36
CA LEU A 132 5.02 0.99 -1.75
C LEU A 132 6.52 0.72 -1.93
N GLU A 133 7.19 0.27 -0.86
CA GLU A 133 8.63 -0.03 -0.86
C GLU A 133 8.87 -1.55 -0.89
N PHE A 134 9.61 -2.00 -1.90
CA PHE A 134 9.88 -3.42 -2.16
C PHE A 134 11.37 -3.67 -2.45
N PHE A 135 11.80 -4.92 -2.22
CA PHE A 135 12.99 -5.53 -2.85
C PHE A 135 12.55 -6.52 -3.93
#